data_AF-A0A381Y8U4-F1
#
_entry.id   AF-A0A381Y8U4-F1
#
_cell.length_a   1.000
_cell.length_b   1.000
_cell.length_c   1.000
_cell.angle_alpha   90.00
_cell.angle_beta   90.00
_cell.angle_gamma   90.00
#
_symmetry.space_group_name_H-M   'P 1'
#
loop_
_entity.id
_entity.type
_entity.pdbx_description
1 polymer ?
#
loop_
_entity_poly.entity_id
_entity_poly.type
_entity_poly.pdbx_seq_one_letter_code
_entity_poly.pdbx_strand_id
1 'polypeptide(L)'
;MVDVILLLVDREGFDSLCSKPLGELLEGMETRALRALRPEPDARFHRSFDVDIEGDVMEWSDANGNLDPSKPLAEQGLNPESSCELALALARWCSFGEWSCWDARLFLYLEPLLGRNLSGEEFLQQQVWSEFSDSLSRTDRVSYSESVVLDWMSRRQNLGETMEPSEDPRILPTMESHRSASESLFDFLSRVHSEGLSMLIGKELLEPWLWSLDSQSLDKALEVAA
;
A
#
# COMPACT_ATOMS: atom_id res chain seq x y z
N MET A 1 -12.23 12.83 -2.85
CA MET A 1 -11.42 11.79 -3.53
C MET A 1 -10.43 11.34 -2.50
N VAL A 2 -10.28 10.03 -2.36
CA VAL A 2 -9.41 9.42 -1.37
C VAL A 2 -8.19 8.85 -2.07
N ASP A 3 -7.05 8.83 -1.38
CA ASP A 3 -5.85 8.20 -1.92
C ASP A 3 -5.98 6.67 -1.86
N VAL A 4 -5.66 5.99 -2.96
CA VAL A 4 -5.33 4.57 -2.96
C VAL A 4 -3.91 4.43 -2.46
N ILE A 5 -3.68 3.47 -1.57
CA ILE A 5 -2.43 3.32 -0.84
C ILE A 5 -1.90 1.90 -1.06
N LEU A 6 -0.65 1.81 -1.51
CA LEU A 6 0.12 0.58 -1.62
C LEU A 6 1.31 0.65 -0.67
N LEU A 7 1.46 -0.33 0.22
CA LEU A 7 2.64 -0.45 1.09
C LEU A 7 3.50 -1.62 0.65
N LEU A 8 4.81 -1.37 0.57
CA LEU A 8 5.80 -2.39 0.34
C LEU A 8 6.25 -2.95 1.69
N VAL A 9 5.75 -4.12 2.05
CA VAL A 9 5.87 -4.68 3.40
C VAL A 9 6.97 -5.75 3.46
N ASP A 10 7.84 -5.65 4.45
CA ASP A 10 8.70 -6.75 4.89
C ASP A 10 7.83 -7.82 5.56
N ARG A 11 7.56 -8.89 4.80
CA ARG A 11 6.70 -9.98 5.25
C ARG A 11 7.27 -10.70 6.47
N GLU A 12 8.57 -10.95 6.47
CA GLU A 12 9.24 -11.70 7.54
C GLU A 12 9.21 -10.89 8.85
N GLY A 13 9.48 -9.59 8.75
CA GLY A 13 9.32 -8.65 9.87
C GLY A 13 7.87 -8.60 10.38
N PHE A 14 6.89 -8.49 9.48
CA PHE A 14 5.47 -8.47 9.84
C PHE A 14 5.03 -9.74 10.57
N ASP A 15 5.33 -10.91 10.01
CA ASP A 15 4.98 -12.20 10.60
C ASP A 15 5.67 -12.37 11.97
N SER A 16 6.95 -11.97 12.08
CA SER A 16 7.70 -12.01 13.34
C SER A 16 7.11 -11.13 14.43
N LEU A 17 6.55 -9.96 14.10
CA LEU A 17 5.87 -9.11 15.08
C LEU A 17 4.51 -9.69 15.48
N CYS A 18 3.75 -10.22 14.53
CA CYS A 18 2.42 -10.79 14.79
C CYS A 18 2.47 -12.08 15.62
N SER A 19 3.56 -12.85 15.51
CA SER A 19 3.76 -14.11 16.24
C SER A 19 4.31 -13.91 17.65
N LYS A 20 4.73 -12.70 18.05
CA LYS A 20 5.24 -12.43 19.40
C LYS A 20 4.10 -12.48 20.42
N PRO A 21 4.37 -12.96 21.66
CA PRO A 21 3.49 -12.69 22.79
C PRO A 21 3.20 -11.20 22.89
N LEU A 22 1.94 -10.82 23.07
CA LEU A 22 1.52 -9.43 23.03
C LEU A 22 2.25 -8.57 24.08
N GLY A 23 2.56 -9.15 25.25
CA GLY A 23 3.36 -8.46 26.27
C GLY A 23 4.76 -8.10 25.78
N GLU A 24 5.44 -9.01 25.06
CA GLU A 24 6.76 -8.74 24.48
C GLU A 24 6.70 -7.70 23.36
N LEU A 25 5.64 -7.74 22.54
CA LEU A 25 5.42 -6.75 21.49
C LEU A 25 5.24 -5.35 22.10
N LEU A 26 4.33 -5.21 23.07
CA LEU A 26 4.01 -3.94 23.70
C LEU A 26 5.20 -3.36 24.47
N GLU A 27 5.88 -4.17 25.30
CA GLU A 27 7.09 -3.75 26.01
C GLU A 27 8.20 -3.35 25.03
N GLY A 28 8.34 -4.11 23.94
CA GLY A 28 9.32 -3.82 22.90
C GLY A 28 9.05 -2.51 22.14
N MET A 29 7.78 -2.16 21.92
CA MET A 29 7.37 -0.87 21.34
C MET A 29 7.59 0.27 22.34
N GLU A 30 7.15 0.11 23.59
CA GLU A 30 7.27 1.13 24.66
C GLU A 30 8.75 1.48 24.93
N THR A 31 9.61 0.47 25.05
CA THR A 31 11.05 0.63 25.29
C THR A 31 11.85 0.96 24.03
N ARG A 32 11.19 0.99 22.86
CA ARG A 32 11.80 1.20 21.53
C ARG A 32 12.81 0.12 21.11
N ALA A 33 12.81 -1.03 21.78
CA ALA A 33 13.69 -2.14 21.47
C ALA A 33 13.44 -2.73 20.07
N LEU A 34 12.21 -2.62 19.56
CA LEU A 34 11.82 -3.16 18.25
C LEU A 34 12.18 -2.26 17.06
N ARG A 35 12.73 -1.05 17.29
CA ARG A 35 13.13 -0.14 16.19
C ARG A 35 14.17 -0.75 15.25
N ALA A 36 14.99 -1.66 15.74
CA ALA A 36 15.97 -2.36 14.91
C ALA A 36 15.33 -3.35 13.91
N LEU A 37 14.07 -3.76 14.12
CA LEU A 37 13.32 -4.60 13.19
C LEU A 37 12.60 -3.79 12.11
N ARG A 38 12.60 -2.46 12.23
CA ARG A 38 11.98 -1.58 11.24
C ARG A 38 12.86 -1.55 9.99
N PRO A 39 12.34 -1.86 8.80
CA PRO A 39 13.14 -1.79 7.59
C PRO A 39 13.58 -0.36 7.29
N GLU A 40 14.77 -0.26 6.70
CA GLU A 40 15.31 1.01 6.20
C GLU A 40 14.40 1.58 5.11
N PRO A 41 14.07 2.88 5.16
CA PRO A 41 13.18 3.48 4.18
C PRO A 41 13.81 3.49 2.79
N ASP A 42 13.02 3.17 1.77
CA ASP A 42 13.44 3.31 0.38
C ASP A 42 13.29 4.76 -0.07
N ALA A 43 14.41 5.41 -0.41
CA ALA A 43 14.44 6.81 -0.80
C ALA A 43 13.60 7.16 -2.05
N ARG A 44 13.14 6.16 -2.82
CA ARG A 44 12.24 6.35 -3.96
C ARG A 44 10.79 6.56 -3.56
N PHE A 45 10.40 6.13 -2.36
CA PHE A 45 9.01 6.12 -1.91
C PHE A 45 8.82 7.04 -0.71
N HIS A 46 7.60 7.56 -0.56
CA HIS A 46 7.23 8.27 0.64
C HIS A 46 7.05 7.27 1.79
N ARG A 47 7.31 7.68 3.03
CA ARG A 47 6.97 6.90 4.22
C ARG A 47 6.22 7.78 5.20
N SER A 48 4.91 7.80 5.00
CA SER A 48 3.92 8.52 5.80
C SER A 48 3.96 8.10 7.28
N PHE A 49 4.35 6.86 7.56
CA PHE A 49 4.34 6.26 8.90
C PHE A 49 5.63 6.40 9.70
N ASP A 50 6.55 7.32 9.37
CA ASP A 50 7.64 7.69 10.30
C ASP A 50 7.12 8.46 11.54
N VAL A 51 5.81 8.78 11.57
CA VAL A 51 5.05 9.26 12.74
C VAL A 51 4.80 8.10 13.71
N ASP A 52 4.68 8.42 15.00
CA ASP A 52 4.67 7.56 16.21
C ASP A 52 3.72 6.35 16.19
N ILE A 53 4.00 5.34 15.34
CA ILE A 53 3.27 4.05 15.33
C ILE A 53 3.36 3.38 16.69
N GLU A 54 4.46 3.56 17.44
CA GLU A 54 4.53 3.07 18.82
C GLU A 54 3.39 3.63 19.66
N GLY A 55 3.09 4.93 19.52
CA GLY A 55 1.93 5.58 20.13
C GLY A 55 0.59 4.97 19.71
N ASP A 56 0.39 4.74 18.40
CA ASP A 56 -0.83 4.10 17.89
C ASP A 56 -1.04 2.70 18.49
N VAL A 57 0.05 1.92 18.64
CA VAL A 57 0.02 0.58 19.26
C VAL A 57 -0.31 0.66 20.75
N MET A 58 0.19 1.67 21.47
CA MET A 58 -0.15 1.87 22.89
C MET A 58 -1.62 2.29 23.05
N GLU A 59 -2.11 3.20 22.22
CA GLU A 59 -3.52 3.60 22.22
C GLU A 59 -4.44 2.41 21.93
N TRP A 60 -4.08 1.58 20.95
CA TRP A 60 -4.80 0.34 20.67
C TRP A 60 -4.82 -0.60 21.88
N SER A 61 -3.69 -0.77 22.57
CA SER A 61 -3.61 -1.64 23.75
C SER A 61 -4.48 -1.12 24.90
N ASP A 62 -4.50 0.18 25.13
CA ASP A 62 -5.32 0.81 26.17
C ASP A 62 -6.82 0.69 25.85
N ALA A 63 -7.19 0.76 24.57
CA ALA A 63 -8.57 0.60 24.10
C ALA A 63 -9.08 -0.86 24.22
N ASN A 64 -8.18 -1.84 24.07
CA ASN A 64 -8.51 -3.26 24.11
C ASN A 64 -8.17 -3.85 25.50
N GLY A 65 -9.14 -3.85 26.42
CA GLY A 65 -8.96 -4.45 27.75
C GLY A 65 -8.98 -5.99 27.76
N ASN A 66 -8.47 -6.59 28.85
CA ASN A 66 -8.44 -8.05 29.09
C ASN A 66 -7.57 -8.88 28.12
N LEU A 67 -6.51 -8.26 27.58
CA LEU A 67 -5.53 -8.95 26.76
C LEU A 67 -4.71 -9.95 27.59
N ASP A 68 -4.37 -11.09 26.97
CA ASP A 68 -3.44 -12.07 27.55
C ASP A 68 -2.02 -11.77 27.04
N PRO A 69 -1.13 -11.21 27.88
CA PRO A 69 0.20 -10.80 27.43
C PRO A 69 1.09 -11.98 27.01
N SER A 70 0.73 -13.21 27.38
CA SER A 70 1.50 -14.41 27.03
C SER A 70 1.19 -14.96 25.64
N LYS A 71 0.12 -14.47 25.00
CA LYS A 71 -0.37 -14.97 23.71
C LYS A 71 -0.13 -13.98 22.58
N PRO A 72 0.07 -14.47 21.34
CA PRO A 72 0.13 -13.61 20.17
C PRO A 72 -1.23 -12.97 19.84
N LEU A 73 -1.23 -12.00 18.92
CA LEU A 73 -2.43 -11.25 18.52
C LEU A 73 -3.55 -12.17 18.02
N ALA A 74 -3.23 -13.17 17.20
CA ALA A 74 -4.19 -14.10 16.63
C ALA A 74 -4.96 -14.92 17.70
N GLU A 75 -4.39 -15.08 18.90
CA GLU A 75 -4.96 -15.88 19.98
C GLU A 75 -5.71 -15.06 21.05
N GLN A 76 -5.81 -13.74 20.88
CA GLN A 76 -6.47 -12.86 21.86
C GLN A 76 -8.00 -13.01 21.88
N GLY A 77 -8.60 -13.63 20.85
CA GLY A 77 -10.06 -13.76 20.74
C GLY A 77 -10.76 -12.43 20.49
N LEU A 78 -10.06 -11.47 19.89
CA LEU A 78 -10.60 -10.15 19.51
C LEU A 78 -11.54 -10.26 18.31
N ASN A 79 -12.37 -9.23 18.13
CA ASN A 79 -13.14 -9.07 16.91
C ASN A 79 -12.20 -8.70 15.73
N PRO A 80 -12.60 -8.93 14.47
CA PRO A 80 -11.76 -8.65 13.30
C PRO A 80 -11.33 -7.19 13.16
N GLU A 81 -12.15 -6.23 13.59
CA GLU A 81 -11.82 -4.80 13.53
C GLU A 81 -10.61 -4.51 14.42
N SER A 82 -10.68 -4.85 15.70
CA SER A 82 -9.59 -4.63 16.65
C SER A 82 -8.32 -5.40 16.29
N SER A 83 -8.40 -6.64 15.80
CA SER A 83 -7.20 -7.37 15.38
C SER A 83 -6.58 -6.78 14.10
N CYS A 84 -7.41 -6.37 13.13
CA CYS A 84 -6.92 -5.75 11.90
C CYS A 84 -6.34 -4.35 12.13
N GLU A 85 -6.82 -3.59 13.12
CA GLU A 85 -6.21 -2.31 13.51
C GLU A 85 -4.74 -2.46 13.89
N LEU A 86 -4.44 -3.37 14.83
CA LEU A 86 -3.06 -3.61 15.22
C LEU A 86 -2.25 -4.23 14.07
N ALA A 87 -2.81 -5.19 13.33
CA ALA A 87 -2.13 -5.75 12.17
C ALA A 87 -1.77 -4.68 11.12
N LEU A 88 -2.65 -3.72 10.87
CA LEU A 88 -2.38 -2.62 9.95
C LEU A 88 -1.26 -1.72 10.47
N ALA A 89 -1.24 -1.42 11.77
CA ALA A 89 -0.14 -0.67 12.39
C ALA A 89 1.21 -1.40 12.27
N LEU A 90 1.22 -2.72 12.50
CA LEU A 90 2.42 -3.55 12.35
C LEU A 90 2.87 -3.69 10.88
N ALA A 91 1.93 -3.77 9.93
CA ALA A 91 2.24 -3.78 8.50
C ALA A 91 2.88 -2.44 8.06
N ARG A 92 2.38 -1.32 8.59
CA ARG A 92 2.97 0.02 8.40
C ARG A 92 4.36 0.13 9.01
N TRP A 93 4.55 -0.43 10.22
CA TRP A 93 5.85 -0.53 10.87
C TRP A 93 6.86 -1.25 9.98
N CYS A 94 6.46 -2.39 9.42
CA CYS A 94 7.27 -3.24 8.56
C CYS A 94 7.32 -2.74 7.09
N SER A 95 6.86 -1.53 6.79
CA SER A 95 6.87 -1.02 5.42
C SER A 95 8.18 -0.30 5.07
N PHE A 96 8.74 -0.62 3.90
CA PHE A 96 9.85 0.08 3.26
C PHE A 96 9.42 1.45 2.70
N GLY A 97 8.14 1.60 2.37
CA GLY A 97 7.62 2.80 1.72
C GLY A 97 6.21 2.60 1.14
N GLU A 98 5.63 3.72 0.74
CA GLU A 98 4.29 3.86 0.21
C GLU A 98 4.34 4.41 -1.22
N TRP A 99 3.51 3.82 -2.08
CA TRP A 99 3.05 4.47 -3.30
C TRP A 99 1.57 4.80 -3.16
N SER A 100 1.18 6.03 -3.50
CA SER A 100 -0.22 6.45 -3.42
C SER A 100 -0.61 7.41 -4.54
N CYS A 101 -1.90 7.41 -4.85
CA CYS A 101 -2.50 8.38 -5.75
C CYS A 101 -4.01 8.47 -5.54
N TRP A 102 -4.64 9.56 -6.00
CA TRP A 102 -6.10 9.66 -6.02
C TRP A 102 -6.73 8.51 -6.79
N ASP A 103 -7.76 7.91 -6.21
CA ASP A 103 -8.58 6.85 -6.81
C ASP A 103 -8.93 7.09 -8.29
N ALA A 104 -9.36 8.30 -8.65
CA ALA A 104 -9.72 8.66 -10.01
C ALA A 104 -8.51 8.64 -10.99
N ARG A 105 -7.29 8.85 -10.49
CA ARG A 105 -6.05 8.80 -11.31
C ARG A 105 -5.55 7.38 -11.48
N LEU A 106 -5.84 6.48 -10.54
CA LEU A 106 -5.37 5.10 -10.61
C LEU A 106 -5.79 4.41 -11.91
N PHE A 107 -6.99 4.69 -12.40
CA PHE A 107 -7.49 4.17 -13.67
C PHE A 107 -6.58 4.54 -14.86
N LEU A 108 -6.03 5.76 -14.88
CA LEU A 108 -5.06 6.18 -15.90
C LEU A 108 -3.77 5.37 -15.87
N TYR A 109 -3.42 4.80 -14.72
CA TYR A 109 -2.16 4.09 -14.51
C TYR A 109 -2.28 2.59 -14.79
N LEU A 110 -3.47 2.02 -14.60
CA LEU A 110 -3.71 0.58 -14.76
C LEU A 110 -4.31 0.22 -16.13
N GLU A 111 -5.34 0.97 -16.56
CA GLU A 111 -6.15 0.61 -17.73
C GLU A 111 -5.35 0.53 -19.05
N PRO A 112 -4.35 1.39 -19.33
CA PRO A 112 -3.57 1.31 -20.58
C PRO A 112 -2.85 -0.03 -20.76
N LEU A 113 -2.36 -0.65 -19.67
CA LEU A 113 -1.69 -1.95 -19.72
C LEU A 113 -2.63 -3.13 -19.52
N LEU A 114 -3.76 -2.93 -18.83
CA LEU A 114 -4.78 -3.98 -18.69
C LEU A 114 -5.62 -4.13 -19.97
N GLY A 115 -5.70 -3.10 -20.81
CA GLY A 115 -6.50 -3.12 -22.04
C GLY A 115 -8.00 -3.20 -21.79
N ARG A 116 -8.45 -2.90 -20.57
CA ARG A 116 -9.85 -2.86 -20.15
C ARG A 116 -10.06 -1.73 -19.15
N ASN A 117 -11.29 -1.23 -19.09
CA ASN A 117 -11.67 -0.27 -18.06
C ASN A 117 -11.94 -1.01 -16.73
N LEU A 118 -11.51 -0.41 -15.63
CA LEU A 118 -11.85 -0.85 -14.29
C LEU A 118 -13.08 -0.08 -13.80
N SER A 119 -13.79 -0.65 -12.83
CA SER A 119 -14.99 -0.05 -12.24
C SER A 119 -14.95 -0.09 -10.71
N GLY A 120 -15.50 0.96 -10.10
CA GLY A 120 -15.64 1.07 -8.64
C GLY A 120 -14.32 0.82 -7.90
N GLU A 121 -14.33 -0.20 -7.05
CA GLU A 121 -13.22 -0.58 -6.18
C GLU A 121 -12.53 -1.88 -6.64
N GLU A 122 -12.60 -2.21 -7.93
CA GLU A 122 -11.89 -3.38 -8.50
C GLU A 122 -10.40 -3.37 -8.13
N PHE A 123 -9.78 -2.20 -7.99
CA PHE A 123 -8.39 -2.06 -7.57
C PHE A 123 -8.08 -2.57 -6.15
N LEU A 124 -9.09 -2.79 -5.29
CA LEU A 124 -8.87 -3.44 -3.99
C LEU A 124 -8.66 -4.96 -4.12
N GLN A 125 -8.90 -5.53 -5.31
CA GLN A 125 -8.72 -6.95 -5.56
C GLN A 125 -7.28 -7.23 -6.01
N GLN A 126 -6.59 -8.15 -5.33
CA GLN A 126 -5.24 -8.57 -5.73
C GLN A 126 -5.19 -9.01 -7.20
N GLN A 127 -6.24 -9.65 -7.70
CA GLN A 127 -6.29 -10.13 -9.08
C GLN A 127 -5.99 -9.02 -10.10
N VAL A 128 -6.45 -7.79 -9.86
CA VAL A 128 -6.16 -6.64 -10.73
C VAL A 128 -4.66 -6.32 -10.72
N TRP A 129 -4.02 -6.36 -9.55
CA TRP A 129 -2.59 -6.10 -9.41
C TRP A 129 -1.73 -7.23 -9.96
N SER A 130 -2.15 -8.48 -9.83
CA SER A 130 -1.48 -9.62 -10.45
C SER A 130 -1.51 -9.53 -11.98
N GLU A 131 -2.69 -9.26 -12.56
CA GLU A 131 -2.85 -9.03 -13.99
C GLU A 131 -1.99 -7.85 -14.47
N PHE A 132 -2.00 -6.76 -13.71
CA PHE A 132 -1.24 -5.56 -14.04
C PHE A 132 0.26 -5.83 -13.97
N SER A 133 0.74 -6.49 -12.91
CA SER A 133 2.16 -6.87 -12.74
C SER A 133 2.63 -7.80 -13.87
N ASP A 134 1.79 -8.75 -14.29
CA ASP A 134 2.09 -9.62 -15.43
C ASP A 134 2.23 -8.84 -16.74
N SER A 135 1.34 -7.87 -16.99
CA SER A 135 1.47 -6.94 -18.13
C SER A 135 2.72 -6.08 -18.03
N LEU A 136 2.99 -5.54 -16.84
CA LEU A 136 4.13 -4.67 -16.56
C LEU A 136 5.47 -5.37 -16.80
N SER A 137 5.57 -6.67 -16.49
CA SER A 137 6.78 -7.49 -16.71
C SER A 137 7.19 -7.60 -18.19
N ARG A 138 6.29 -7.26 -19.13
CA ARG A 138 6.51 -7.34 -20.58
C ARG A 138 6.87 -6.00 -21.21
N THR A 139 6.97 -4.94 -20.42
CA THR A 139 7.35 -3.60 -20.86
C THR A 139 8.48 -3.07 -19.99
N ASP A 140 9.22 -2.09 -20.51
CA ASP A 140 10.14 -1.30 -19.70
C ASP A 140 9.43 -0.09 -19.05
N ARG A 141 10.11 0.52 -18.08
CA ARG A 141 9.65 1.70 -17.33
C ARG A 141 9.27 2.88 -18.23
N VAL A 142 10.08 3.17 -19.26
CA VAL A 142 9.85 4.32 -20.13
C VAL A 142 8.59 4.07 -20.96
N SER A 143 8.52 2.93 -21.63
CA SER A 143 7.37 2.54 -22.45
C SER A 143 6.06 2.51 -21.66
N TYR A 144 6.07 2.06 -20.40
CA TYR A 144 4.91 2.12 -19.52
C TYR A 144 4.49 3.57 -19.19
N SER A 145 5.42 4.39 -18.72
CA SER A 145 5.10 5.78 -18.34
C SER A 145 4.59 6.60 -19.53
N GLU A 146 5.10 6.33 -20.74
CA GLU A 146 4.66 6.98 -21.97
C GLU A 146 3.24 6.53 -22.37
N SER A 147 2.90 5.26 -22.18
CA SER A 147 1.54 4.77 -22.49
C SER A 147 0.48 5.44 -21.59
N VAL A 148 0.80 5.65 -20.31
CA VAL A 148 -0.03 6.41 -19.37
C VAL A 148 -0.23 7.86 -19.82
N VAL A 149 0.85 8.53 -20.21
CA VAL A 149 0.79 9.93 -20.68
C VAL A 149 -0.05 10.03 -21.95
N LEU A 150 0.15 9.13 -22.91
CA LEU A 150 -0.61 9.11 -24.17
C LEU A 150 -2.10 8.84 -23.93
N ASP A 151 -2.44 7.93 -23.02
CA ASP A 151 -3.83 7.66 -22.65
C ASP A 151 -4.48 8.89 -21.98
N TRP A 152 -3.78 9.53 -21.04
CA TRP A 152 -4.26 10.79 -20.44
C TRP A 152 -4.51 11.88 -21.49
N MET A 153 -3.58 12.08 -22.42
CA MET A 153 -3.74 13.05 -23.52
C MET A 153 -4.94 12.71 -24.41
N SER A 154 -5.14 11.43 -24.73
CA SER A 154 -6.29 10.95 -25.51
C SER A 154 -7.61 11.22 -24.79
N ARG A 155 -7.72 10.88 -23.50
CA ARG A 155 -8.93 11.15 -22.70
C ARG A 155 -9.23 12.65 -22.63
N ARG A 156 -8.21 13.48 -22.43
CA ARG A 156 -8.34 14.94 -22.42
C ARG A 156 -8.87 15.47 -23.75
N GLN A 157 -8.28 15.03 -24.87
CA GLN A 157 -8.74 15.41 -26.21
C GLN A 157 -10.19 14.97 -26.47
N ASN A 158 -10.58 13.77 -26.03
CA ASN A 158 -11.94 13.25 -26.18
C ASN A 158 -12.99 14.05 -25.37
N LEU A 159 -12.57 14.74 -24.31
CA LEU A 159 -13.40 15.69 -23.57
C LEU A 159 -13.51 17.07 -24.24
N GLY A 160 -12.82 17.27 -25.38
CA GLY A 160 -12.79 18.55 -26.09
C GLY A 160 -11.86 19.59 -25.47
N GLU A 161 -10.98 19.18 -24.56
CA GLU A 161 -10.02 20.06 -23.90
C GLU A 161 -8.83 20.38 -24.82
N THR A 162 -8.23 21.56 -24.61
CA THR A 162 -7.05 21.98 -25.38
C THR A 162 -5.83 21.13 -25.06
N MET A 163 -5.03 20.88 -26.10
CA MET A 163 -3.72 20.23 -26.03
C MET A 163 -2.56 21.24 -26.13
N GLU A 164 -2.87 22.51 -26.36
CA GLU A 164 -1.88 23.56 -26.55
C GLU A 164 -1.40 24.10 -25.19
N PRO A 165 -0.11 23.92 -24.82
CA PRO A 165 0.40 24.41 -23.53
C PRO A 165 0.34 25.94 -23.40
N SER A 166 0.26 26.66 -24.52
CA SER A 166 0.03 28.11 -24.53
C SER A 166 -1.37 28.50 -24.10
N GLU A 167 -2.35 27.61 -24.28
CA GLU A 167 -3.75 27.82 -23.90
C GLU A 167 -4.04 27.27 -22.50
N ASP A 168 -3.40 26.18 -22.09
CA ASP A 168 -3.41 25.68 -20.70
C ASP A 168 -1.98 25.40 -20.18
N PRO A 169 -1.43 26.27 -19.31
CA PRO A 169 -0.08 26.11 -18.76
C PRO A 169 0.05 24.91 -17.81
N ARG A 170 -1.06 24.26 -17.40
CA ARG A 170 -1.03 23.08 -16.53
C ARG A 170 -0.76 21.78 -17.28
N ILE A 171 -0.81 21.77 -18.61
CA ILE A 171 -0.62 20.55 -19.41
C ILE A 171 0.75 19.92 -19.10
N LEU A 172 1.84 20.69 -19.20
CA LEU A 172 3.19 20.15 -19.00
C LEU A 172 3.44 19.68 -17.55
N PRO A 173 3.09 20.45 -16.49
CA PRO A 173 3.18 19.96 -15.12
C PRO A 173 2.32 18.71 -14.85
N THR A 174 1.13 18.62 -15.44
CA THR A 174 0.23 17.47 -15.24
C THR A 174 0.78 16.22 -15.94
N MET A 175 1.30 16.38 -17.15
CA MET A 175 1.99 15.33 -17.89
C MET A 175 3.19 14.79 -17.09
N GLU A 176 4.03 15.68 -16.56
CA GLU A 176 5.17 15.28 -15.73
C GLU A 176 4.75 14.58 -14.43
N SER A 177 3.65 15.03 -13.81
CA SER A 177 3.09 14.36 -12.63
C SER A 177 2.63 12.92 -12.94
N HIS A 178 1.98 12.69 -14.10
CA HIS A 178 1.57 11.35 -14.51
C HIS A 178 2.76 10.46 -14.86
N ARG A 179 3.78 11.01 -15.54
CA ARG A 179 5.04 10.29 -15.80
C ARG A 179 5.73 9.90 -14.49
N SER A 180 5.95 10.84 -13.57
CA SER A 180 6.61 10.56 -12.31
C SER A 180 5.85 9.54 -11.45
N ALA A 181 4.51 9.64 -11.38
CA ALA A 181 3.69 8.70 -10.62
C ALA A 181 3.72 7.29 -11.20
N SER A 182 3.62 7.15 -12.52
CA SER A 182 3.69 5.85 -13.21
C SER A 182 5.08 5.23 -13.13
N GLU A 183 6.15 6.02 -13.32
CA GLU A 183 7.52 5.52 -13.13
C GLU A 183 7.77 5.03 -11.69
N SER A 184 7.26 5.75 -10.69
CA SER A 184 7.34 5.32 -9.29
C SER A 184 6.54 4.03 -9.04
N LEU A 185 5.35 3.89 -9.65
CA LEU A 185 4.56 2.65 -9.56
C LEU A 185 5.29 1.46 -10.18
N PHE A 186 5.98 1.69 -11.30
CA PHE A 186 6.81 0.68 -11.95
C PHE A 186 7.93 0.19 -11.03
N ASP A 187 8.65 1.14 -10.42
CA ASP A 187 9.73 0.82 -9.48
C ASP A 187 9.17 0.05 -8.27
N PHE A 188 8.01 0.44 -7.76
CA PHE A 188 7.34 -0.21 -6.61
C PHE A 188 7.03 -1.69 -6.92
N LEU A 189 6.30 -1.94 -8.01
CA LEU A 189 5.90 -3.30 -8.38
C LEU A 189 7.08 -4.17 -8.82
N SER A 190 8.13 -3.56 -9.38
CA SER A 190 9.37 -4.26 -9.68
C SER A 190 10.01 -4.83 -8.41
N ARG A 191 9.94 -4.12 -7.27
CA ARG A 191 10.43 -4.65 -5.99
C ARG A 191 9.57 -5.79 -5.47
N VAL A 192 8.24 -5.63 -5.50
CA VAL A 192 7.30 -6.71 -5.13
C VAL A 192 7.65 -7.98 -5.90
N HIS A 193 7.83 -7.88 -7.23
CA HIS A 193 8.12 -9.02 -8.09
C HIS A 193 9.54 -9.60 -7.91
N SER A 194 10.57 -8.76 -7.85
CA SER A 194 11.97 -9.20 -7.89
C SER A 194 12.58 -9.54 -6.53
N GLU A 195 12.13 -8.87 -5.47
CA GLU A 195 12.63 -9.07 -4.11
C GLU A 195 11.69 -9.99 -3.30
N GLY A 196 10.52 -10.34 -3.84
CA GLY A 196 9.54 -11.19 -3.17
C GLY A 196 8.89 -10.52 -1.96
N LEU A 197 8.87 -9.18 -1.94
CA LEU A 197 8.24 -8.39 -0.89
C LEU A 197 6.72 -8.45 -1.01
N SER A 198 6.05 -8.30 0.14
CA SER A 198 4.60 -8.30 0.19
C SER A 198 4.02 -6.93 -0.17
N MET A 199 2.83 -6.94 -0.74
CA MET A 199 2.09 -5.73 -1.06
C MET A 199 0.82 -5.66 -0.23
N LEU A 200 0.68 -4.57 0.53
CA LEU A 200 -0.56 -4.22 1.21
C LEU A 200 -1.34 -3.22 0.35
N ILE A 201 -2.61 -3.49 0.08
CA ILE A 201 -3.50 -2.65 -0.71
C ILE A 201 -4.61 -2.09 0.19
N GLY A 202 -4.85 -0.79 0.09
CA GLY A 202 -6.00 -0.14 0.70
C GLY A 202 -6.27 1.25 0.11
N LYS A 203 -7.02 2.05 0.85
CA LYS A 203 -7.28 3.47 0.53
C LYS A 203 -7.45 4.27 1.82
N GLU A 204 -7.36 5.59 1.70
CA GLU A 204 -7.60 6.50 2.82
C GLU A 204 -9.01 6.26 3.41
N LEU A 205 -9.12 6.29 4.74
CA LEU A 205 -10.35 6.03 5.50
C LEU A 205 -10.97 4.64 5.25
N LEU A 206 -10.21 3.70 4.67
CA LEU A 206 -10.66 2.32 4.55
C LEU A 206 -10.58 1.64 5.91
N GLU A 207 -11.67 0.97 6.26
CA GLU A 207 -11.73 0.16 7.48
C GLU A 207 -10.64 -0.90 7.50
N PRO A 208 -9.95 -1.13 8.64
CA PRO A 208 -8.79 -2.02 8.72
C PRO A 208 -9.01 -3.42 8.15
N TRP A 209 -10.18 -4.01 8.36
CA TRP A 209 -10.52 -5.36 7.86
C TRP A 209 -10.74 -5.45 6.35
N LEU A 210 -10.79 -4.31 5.64
CA LEU A 210 -10.90 -4.26 4.18
C LEU A 210 -9.54 -4.09 3.50
N TRP A 211 -8.45 -3.86 4.26
CA TRP A 211 -7.09 -3.90 3.73
C TRP A 211 -6.69 -5.34 3.40
N SER A 212 -5.89 -5.51 2.36
CA SER A 212 -5.43 -6.82 1.93
C SER A 212 -3.92 -6.88 1.75
N LEU A 213 -3.31 -7.94 2.28
CA LEU A 213 -1.89 -8.29 2.18
C LEU A 213 -1.76 -9.55 1.32
N ASP A 214 -1.15 -9.42 0.14
CA ASP A 214 -0.96 -10.54 -0.82
C ASP A 214 -2.22 -11.37 -1.10
N SER A 215 -3.35 -10.71 -1.37
CA SER A 215 -4.70 -11.30 -1.55
C SER A 215 -5.43 -11.78 -0.29
N GLN A 216 -4.83 -11.65 0.89
CA GLN A 216 -5.47 -12.05 2.15
C GLN A 216 -5.92 -10.82 2.91
N SER A 217 -7.11 -10.86 3.51
CA SER A 217 -7.48 -9.88 4.52
C SER A 217 -6.54 -9.98 5.73
N LEU A 218 -6.36 -8.88 6.47
CA LEU A 218 -5.37 -8.85 7.55
C LEU A 218 -5.66 -9.88 8.66
N ASP A 219 -6.93 -10.14 8.97
CA ASP A 219 -7.33 -11.21 9.91
C ASP A 219 -6.80 -12.59 9.49
N LYS A 220 -6.90 -12.92 8.20
CA LYS A 220 -6.36 -14.19 7.67
C LYS A 220 -4.84 -14.20 7.63
N ALA A 221 -4.22 -13.06 7.33
CA ALA A 221 -2.77 -12.95 7.35
C ALA A 221 -2.19 -13.21 8.76
N LEU A 222 -2.94 -12.87 9.81
CA LEU A 222 -2.59 -13.20 11.20
C LEU A 222 -2.69 -14.70 11.51
N GLU A 223 -3.69 -15.41 10.98
CA GLU A 223 -3.85 -16.85 11.19
C GLU A 223 -2.69 -17.67 10.61
N VAL A 224 -2.06 -17.18 9.53
CA VAL A 224 -0.91 -17.83 8.90
C VAL A 224 0.39 -17.63 9.69
N ALA A 225 0.47 -16.55 10.48
CA ALA A 225 1.63 -16.21 11.31
C ALA A 225 1.64 -16.89 12.69
N ALA A 226 0.54 -17.54 13.09
CA ALA A 226 0.38 -18.27 14.35
C ALA A 226 0.79 -19.75 14.23
#